data_AF-A0A936XS87-F1
#
_entry.id   AF-A0A936XS87-F1
#
_cell.length_a   1.000
_cell.length_b   1.000
_cell.length_c   1.000
_cell.angle_alpha   90.00
_cell.angle_beta   90.00
_cell.angle_gamma   90.00
#
_symmetry.space_group_name_H-M   'P 1'
#
loop_
_entity.id
_entity.type
_entity.pdbx_description
1 polymer ?
#
loop_
_entity_poly.entity_id
_entity_poly.type
_entity_poly.pdbx_seq_one_letter_code
_entity_poly.pdbx_strand_id
1 'polypeptide(L)'
;MLLFLGAIVYLVSQNLDVFDSYIYSLIDISNLNQQFYGPTSDTSSFEFGEIETSFAGLLTKMPLGLYTCYFRPHLWEINKPILLLSAIESFLCFWTLFYALVKKGRNFTAVLRKNLLTNIMFLFVLILGIIIGITTFNFGTLVRYKAPAVPFLWIFIFLLLSSTNLKERFERRSAGRLVEFLSDRNNTALIIIRYAHPSCPESRYPDLKKYF
;
A
#
# COMPACT_ATOMS: atom_id res chain seq x y z
N MET A 1 -17.04 3.08 -10.60
CA MET A 1 -15.74 3.47 -10.01
C MET A 1 -15.06 4.59 -10.80
N LEU A 2 -14.76 4.45 -12.10
CA LEU A 2 -14.18 5.54 -12.90
C LEU A 2 -15.08 6.78 -12.98
N LEU A 3 -16.39 6.59 -13.12
CA LEU A 3 -17.38 7.68 -13.05
C LEU A 3 -17.46 8.33 -11.66
N PHE A 4 -17.25 7.54 -10.60
CA PHE A 4 -17.27 8.04 -9.22
C PHE A 4 -15.99 8.82 -8.90
N LEU A 5 -14.83 8.32 -9.36
CA LEU A 5 -13.56 9.03 -9.29
C LEU A 5 -13.59 10.30 -10.13
N GLY A 6 -14.18 10.25 -11.33
CA GLY A 6 -14.41 11.41 -12.19
C GLY A 6 -15.35 12.44 -11.55
N ALA A 7 -16.42 12.00 -10.88
CA ALA A 7 -17.32 12.88 -10.13
C ALA A 7 -16.62 13.52 -8.92
N ILE A 8 -15.76 12.78 -8.21
CA ILE A 8 -14.93 13.32 -7.13
C ILE A 8 -13.94 14.35 -7.68
N VAL A 9 -13.21 14.03 -8.75
CA VAL A 9 -12.27 14.94 -9.38
C VAL A 9 -12.98 16.19 -9.89
N TYR A 10 -14.16 16.05 -10.49
CA TYR A 10 -14.98 17.16 -10.93
C TYR A 10 -15.44 18.02 -9.74
N LEU A 11 -15.98 17.42 -8.68
CA LEU A 11 -16.39 18.15 -7.48
C LEU A 11 -15.21 18.87 -6.81
N VAL A 12 -14.04 18.23 -6.74
CA VAL A 12 -12.81 18.86 -6.23
C VAL A 12 -12.39 20.00 -7.14
N SER A 13 -12.44 19.83 -8.47
CA SER A 13 -12.10 20.88 -9.44
C SER A 13 -12.99 22.12 -9.31
N GLN A 14 -14.26 21.94 -8.96
CA GLN A 14 -15.21 23.03 -8.77
C GLN A 14 -15.05 23.76 -7.42
N ASN A 15 -14.31 23.18 -6.47
CA ASN A 15 -14.09 23.74 -5.14
C ASN A 15 -12.60 24.02 -4.86
N LEU A 16 -11.76 24.13 -5.91
CA LEU A 16 -10.32 24.36 -5.77
C LEU A 16 -10.02 25.63 -4.98
N ASP A 17 -10.81 26.69 -5.15
CA ASP A 17 -10.64 27.96 -4.43
C ASP A 17 -10.61 27.80 -2.90
N VAL A 18 -11.35 26.83 -2.36
CA VAL A 18 -11.34 26.51 -0.92
C VAL A 18 -10.05 25.81 -0.51
N PHE A 19 -9.55 24.92 -1.36
CA PHE A 19 -8.33 24.16 -1.10
C PHE A 19 -7.05 24.94 -1.38
N ASP A 20 -7.10 25.95 -2.23
CA ASP A 20 -5.96 26.76 -2.63
C ASP A 20 -5.26 27.36 -1.41
N SER A 21 -5.99 27.97 -0.48
CA SER A 21 -5.42 28.52 0.75
C SER A 21 -4.66 27.47 1.60
N TYR A 22 -5.19 26.25 1.67
CA TYR A 22 -4.52 25.15 2.38
C TYR A 22 -3.30 24.63 1.62
N ILE A 23 -3.36 24.60 0.28
CA ILE A 23 -2.25 24.20 -0.57
C ILE A 23 -1.11 25.22 -0.45
N TYR A 24 -1.42 26.52 -0.53
CA TYR A 24 -0.43 27.59 -0.34
C TYR A 24 0.24 27.52 1.03
N SER A 25 -0.56 27.42 2.11
CA SER A 25 0.01 27.31 3.46
C SER A 25 0.88 26.06 3.65
N LEU A 26 0.48 24.92 3.06
CA LEU A 26 1.27 23.70 3.13
C LEU A 26 2.59 23.81 2.36
N ILE A 27 2.59 24.45 1.19
CA ILE A 27 3.80 24.71 0.40
C ILE A 27 4.70 25.71 1.13
N ASP A 28 4.15 26.77 1.70
CA ASP A 28 4.92 27.75 2.50
C ASP A 28 5.58 27.09 3.70
N ILE A 29 4.85 26.27 4.45
CA ILE A 29 5.41 25.50 5.58
C ILE A 29 6.53 24.57 5.09
N SER A 30 6.35 23.93 3.94
CA SER A 30 7.37 23.06 3.34
C SER A 30 8.64 23.84 3.01
N ASN A 31 8.53 24.95 2.28
CA ASN A 31 9.66 25.79 1.90
C ASN A 31 10.35 26.39 3.14
N LEU A 32 9.58 26.86 4.13
CA LEU A 32 10.12 27.34 5.40
C LEU A 32 10.88 26.24 6.15
N ASN A 33 10.30 25.04 6.30
CA ASN A 33 10.98 23.94 6.98
C ASN A 33 12.27 23.55 6.22
N GLN A 34 12.28 23.59 4.90
CA GLN A 34 13.49 23.34 4.12
C GLN A 34 14.59 24.38 4.43
N GLN A 35 14.23 25.66 4.52
CA GLN A 35 15.17 26.72 4.91
C GLN A 35 15.68 26.56 6.36
N PHE A 36 14.80 26.19 7.31
CA PHE A 36 15.17 25.99 8.71
C PHE A 36 16.07 24.77 8.94
N TYR A 37 15.81 23.68 8.21
CA TYR A 37 16.56 22.43 8.34
C TYR A 37 17.65 22.26 7.26
N GLY A 38 17.94 23.28 6.45
CA GLY A 38 18.92 23.22 5.37
C GLY A 38 20.28 22.67 5.82
N PRO A 39 21.15 22.23 4.88
CA PRO A 39 22.35 21.43 5.12
C PRO A 39 23.39 22.19 5.95
N THR A 40 23.17 22.22 7.25
CA THR A 40 24.15 22.56 8.27
C THR A 40 24.75 21.23 8.74
N SER A 41 26.07 21.20 8.88
CA SER A 41 26.91 20.00 9.04
C SER A 41 26.45 19.00 10.12
N ASP A 42 25.66 19.45 11.10
CA ASP A 42 25.32 18.68 12.30
C ASP A 42 23.89 18.09 12.28
N THR A 43 23.09 18.48 11.28
CA THR A 43 21.71 18.00 11.14
C THR A 43 21.61 16.91 10.08
N SER A 44 20.90 15.83 10.41
CA SER A 44 20.61 14.73 9.48
C SER A 44 19.42 15.16 8.60
N SER A 45 19.62 16.18 7.78
CA SER A 45 18.59 16.82 6.96
C SER A 45 18.72 16.46 5.48
N PHE A 46 17.70 16.81 4.71
CA PHE A 46 17.63 16.62 3.27
C PHE A 46 16.76 17.69 2.63
N GLU A 47 16.85 17.86 1.31
CA GLU A 47 16.10 18.87 0.58
C GLU A 47 15.45 18.29 -0.68
N PHE A 48 14.39 18.94 -1.15
CA PHE A 48 13.71 18.64 -2.42
C PHE A 48 13.82 19.75 -3.46
N GLY A 49 14.53 20.84 -3.11
CA GLY A 49 14.44 22.13 -3.79
C GLY A 49 13.13 22.85 -3.50
N GLU A 50 13.05 24.12 -3.89
CA GLU A 50 11.85 24.94 -3.71
C GLU A 50 10.66 24.30 -4.41
N ILE A 51 9.54 24.25 -3.70
CA ILE A 51 8.27 23.81 -4.24
C ILE A 51 7.56 25.06 -4.77
N GLU A 52 7.27 25.05 -6.07
CA GLU A 52 6.47 26.10 -6.69
C GLU A 52 5.12 26.21 -5.96
N THR A 53 4.74 27.43 -5.59
CA THR A 53 3.47 27.76 -4.93
C THR A 53 2.31 27.65 -5.92
N SER A 54 2.07 26.44 -6.43
CA SER A 54 0.97 26.11 -7.32
C SER A 54 0.52 24.67 -7.05
N PHE A 55 -0.75 24.38 -7.32
CA PHE A 55 -1.27 23.01 -7.19
C PHE A 55 -0.50 22.01 -8.08
N ALA A 56 -0.08 22.46 -9.28
CA ALA A 56 0.75 21.68 -10.17
C ALA A 56 2.13 21.40 -9.55
N GLY A 57 2.76 22.43 -8.97
CA GLY A 57 4.02 22.30 -8.23
C GLY A 57 3.95 21.24 -7.12
N LEU A 58 2.90 21.30 -6.30
CA LEU A 58 2.65 20.30 -5.27
C LEU A 58 2.51 18.88 -5.86
N LEU A 59 1.70 18.72 -6.90
CA LEU A 59 1.43 17.41 -7.52
C LEU A 59 2.70 16.74 -8.04
N THR A 60 3.65 17.51 -8.58
CA THR A 60 4.94 16.97 -9.04
C THR A 60 5.80 16.44 -7.88
N LYS A 61 5.67 17.00 -6.69
CA LYS A 61 6.46 16.62 -5.50
C LYS A 61 5.79 15.54 -4.66
N MET A 62 4.48 15.30 -4.81
CA MET A 62 3.75 14.26 -4.07
C MET A 62 4.40 12.86 -4.14
N PRO A 63 4.83 12.35 -5.31
CA PRO A 63 5.50 11.04 -5.38
C PRO A 63 6.81 10.99 -4.60
N LEU A 64 7.58 12.08 -4.64
CA LEU A 64 8.84 12.20 -3.92
C LEU A 64 8.63 12.31 -2.40
N GLY A 65 7.59 13.03 -1.98
CA GLY A 65 7.18 13.11 -0.57
C GLY A 65 6.77 11.74 -0.04
N LEU A 66 5.93 11.01 -0.79
CA LEU A 66 5.50 9.66 -0.42
C LEU A 66 6.69 8.70 -0.29
N TYR A 67 7.61 8.74 -1.27
CA TYR A 67 8.83 7.95 -1.25
C TYR A 67 9.68 8.27 -0.01
N THR A 68 9.88 9.56 0.26
CA THR A 68 10.68 10.01 1.39
C THR A 68 10.07 9.61 2.73
N CYS A 69 8.75 9.76 2.89
CA CYS A 69 8.07 9.40 4.12
C CYS A 69 8.30 7.94 4.51
N TYR A 70 8.12 7.00 3.57
CA TYR A 70 8.13 5.58 3.92
C TYR A 70 9.49 4.90 3.74
N PHE A 71 10.31 5.36 2.79
CA PHE A 71 11.51 4.62 2.38
C PHE A 71 12.82 5.32 2.77
N ARG A 72 12.77 6.54 3.33
CA ARG A 72 13.93 7.21 3.90
C ARG A 72 13.87 7.25 5.44
N PRO A 73 15.03 7.33 6.14
CA PRO A 73 16.40 7.37 5.62
C PRO A 73 16.87 6.04 5.05
N HIS A 74 17.71 6.06 4.01
CA HIS A 74 18.39 4.86 3.55
C HIS A 74 19.56 4.48 4.44
N LEU A 75 20.03 3.24 4.34
CA LEU A 75 21.16 2.73 5.12
C LEU A 75 22.46 3.55 4.94
N TRP A 76 22.63 4.18 3.78
CA TRP A 76 23.79 5.01 3.43
C TRP A 76 23.59 6.51 3.70
N GLU A 77 22.39 6.97 4.07
CA GLU A 77 22.11 8.38 4.40
C GLU A 77 22.24 8.66 5.91
N ILE A 78 22.70 7.67 6.67
CA ILE A 78 22.68 7.70 8.12
C ILE A 78 23.93 8.37 8.67
N ASN A 79 23.75 9.54 9.28
CA ASN A 79 24.81 10.25 10.00
C ASN A 79 24.77 10.00 11.52
N LYS A 80 23.69 9.38 12.04
CA LYS A 80 23.46 9.19 13.48
C LYS A 80 23.04 7.76 13.78
N PRO A 81 23.70 7.04 14.72
CA PRO A 81 23.37 5.64 15.04
C PRO A 81 21.91 5.41 15.42
N ILE A 82 21.28 6.40 16.07
CA ILE A 82 19.86 6.30 16.48
C ILE A 82 18.89 6.17 15.30
N LEU A 83 19.29 6.56 14.08
CA LEU A 83 18.47 6.43 12.88
C LEU A 83 18.61 5.05 12.21
N LEU A 84 19.56 4.22 12.64
CA LEU A 84 19.83 2.91 12.03
C LEU A 84 18.61 1.99 12.04
N LEU A 85 17.91 1.92 13.17
CA LEU A 85 16.71 1.10 13.30
C LEU A 85 15.62 1.53 12.31
N SER A 86 15.43 2.84 12.15
CA SER A 86 14.42 3.34 11.21
C SER A 86 14.82 3.15 9.76
N ALA A 87 16.12 3.22 9.44
CA ALA A 87 16.59 2.93 8.10
C ALA A 87 16.40 1.46 7.72
N ILE A 88 16.61 0.53 8.66
CA ILE A 88 16.30 -0.88 8.48
C ILE A 88 14.80 -1.08 8.27
N GLU A 89 13.95 -0.44 9.09
CA GLU A 89 12.50 -0.49 8.93
C GLU A 89 12.06 -0.01 7.52
N SER A 90 12.57 1.15 7.09
CA SER A 90 12.28 1.71 5.77
C SER A 90 12.77 0.82 4.63
N PHE A 91 13.94 0.21 4.77
CA PHE A 91 14.47 -0.74 3.80
C PHE A 91 13.61 -2.00 3.68
N LEU A 92 13.20 -2.58 4.82
CA LEU A 92 12.29 -3.74 4.84
C LEU A 92 10.92 -3.38 4.26
N CYS A 93 10.40 -2.21 4.60
CA CYS A 93 9.11 -1.73 4.10
C CYS A 93 9.14 -1.57 2.58
N PHE A 94 10.22 -0.99 2.03
CA PHE A 94 10.41 -0.85 0.59
C PHE A 94 10.39 -2.21 -0.11
N TRP A 95 11.21 -3.16 0.37
CA TRP A 95 11.34 -4.46 -0.27
C TRP A 95 10.06 -5.31 -0.18
N THR A 96 9.38 -5.27 0.98
CA THR A 96 8.12 -6.00 1.18
C THR A 96 6.98 -5.43 0.35
N LEU A 97 6.87 -4.10 0.23
CA LEU A 97 5.92 -3.46 -0.67
C LEU A 97 6.23 -3.80 -2.13
N PHE A 98 7.49 -3.69 -2.54
CA PHE A 98 7.92 -4.03 -3.90
C PHE A 98 7.56 -5.48 -4.24
N TYR A 99 7.89 -6.43 -3.35
CA TYR A 99 7.50 -7.83 -3.49
C TYR A 99 5.97 -8.00 -3.58
N ALA A 100 5.19 -7.32 -2.75
CA ALA A 100 3.73 -7.40 -2.77
C ALA A 100 3.15 -6.88 -4.11
N LEU A 101 3.69 -5.78 -4.64
CA LEU A 101 3.30 -5.22 -5.94
C LEU A 101 3.64 -6.15 -7.09
N VAL A 102 4.87 -6.68 -7.14
CA VAL A 102 5.31 -7.65 -8.17
C VAL A 102 4.46 -8.92 -8.13
N LYS A 103 4.23 -9.49 -6.94
CA LYS A 103 3.42 -10.70 -6.77
C LYS A 103 1.97 -10.52 -7.21
N LYS A 104 1.39 -9.34 -7.00
CA LYS A 104 0.01 -9.05 -7.42
C LYS A 104 -0.07 -8.71 -8.91
N GLY A 105 0.93 -8.03 -9.46
CA GLY A 105 1.00 -7.62 -10.86
C GLY A 105 -0.29 -6.91 -11.31
N ARG A 106 -0.81 -7.32 -12.48
CA ARG A 106 -2.03 -6.73 -13.08
C ARG A 106 -3.29 -6.87 -12.23
N ASN A 107 -3.30 -7.79 -11.26
CA ASN A 107 -4.45 -8.01 -10.37
C ASN A 107 -4.52 -6.99 -9.21
N PHE A 108 -3.57 -6.06 -9.10
CA PHE A 108 -3.57 -5.02 -8.06
C PHE A 108 -4.90 -4.24 -8.05
N THR A 109 -5.32 -3.72 -9.21
CA THR A 109 -6.55 -2.93 -9.31
C THR A 109 -7.82 -3.73 -9.02
N ALA A 110 -7.77 -5.05 -9.17
CA ALA A 110 -8.88 -5.93 -8.82
C ALA A 110 -8.97 -6.16 -7.30
N VAL A 111 -7.84 -6.15 -6.58
CA VAL A 111 -7.83 -6.26 -5.11
C VAL A 111 -8.38 -5.02 -4.45
N LEU A 112 -7.90 -3.83 -4.87
CA LEU A 112 -8.39 -2.56 -4.31
C LEU A 112 -9.90 -2.40 -4.51
N ARG A 113 -10.45 -2.94 -5.61
CA ARG A 113 -11.89 -2.91 -5.90
C ARG A 113 -12.73 -3.86 -5.05
N LYS A 114 -12.15 -4.97 -4.60
CA LYS A 114 -12.89 -6.02 -3.90
C LYS A 114 -13.03 -5.76 -2.40
N ASN A 115 -12.08 -5.07 -1.79
CA ASN A 115 -12.02 -4.92 -0.34
C ASN A 115 -11.99 -3.43 0.06
N LEU A 116 -13.08 -2.97 0.67
CA LEU A 116 -13.23 -1.60 1.16
C LEU A 116 -12.12 -1.24 2.15
N LEU A 117 -11.76 -2.16 3.05
CA LEU A 117 -10.71 -1.94 4.03
C LEU A 117 -9.36 -1.65 3.36
N THR A 118 -8.98 -2.44 2.35
CA THR A 118 -7.74 -2.23 1.60
C THR A 118 -7.70 -0.86 0.93
N ASN A 119 -8.83 -0.39 0.40
CA ASN A 119 -8.93 0.92 -0.23
C ASN A 119 -8.79 2.06 0.80
N ILE A 120 -9.45 1.95 1.96
CA ILE A 120 -9.33 2.94 3.04
C ILE A 120 -7.87 3.01 3.53
N MET A 121 -7.22 1.86 3.77
CA MET A 121 -5.81 1.84 4.19
C MET A 121 -4.89 2.47 3.14
N PHE A 122 -5.12 2.19 1.86
CA PHE A 122 -4.35 2.77 0.76
C PHE A 122 -4.46 4.31 0.73
N LEU A 123 -5.68 4.84 0.80
CA LEU A 123 -5.92 6.29 0.81
C LEU A 123 -5.28 6.96 2.03
N PHE A 124 -5.40 6.34 3.20
CA PHE A 124 -4.82 6.85 4.43
C PHE A 124 -3.28 6.96 4.34
N VAL A 125 -2.63 5.91 3.85
CA VAL A 125 -1.18 5.88 3.61
C VAL A 125 -0.76 6.92 2.58
N LEU A 126 -1.52 7.10 1.50
CA LEU A 126 -1.21 8.12 0.50
C LEU A 126 -1.27 9.52 1.10
N ILE A 127 -2.37 9.88 1.75
CA ILE A 127 -2.60 11.25 2.24
C ILE A 127 -1.59 11.60 3.33
N LEU A 128 -1.44 10.75 4.36
CA LEU A 128 -0.48 11.02 5.43
C LEU A 128 0.97 10.99 4.93
N GLY A 129 1.31 10.02 4.09
CA GLY A 129 2.65 9.88 3.55
C GLY A 129 3.08 11.12 2.77
N ILE A 130 2.17 11.67 1.97
CA ILE A 130 2.41 12.90 1.21
C ILE A 130 2.60 14.09 2.14
N ILE A 131 1.66 14.34 3.05
CA ILE A 131 1.71 15.50 3.96
C ILE A 131 2.99 15.46 4.82
N ILE A 132 3.30 14.32 5.45
CA ILE A 132 4.49 14.17 6.30
C ILE A 132 5.75 14.31 5.46
N GLY A 133 5.78 13.67 4.29
CA GLY A 133 6.94 13.61 3.43
C GLY A 133 7.36 14.97 2.88
N ILE A 134 6.40 15.80 2.47
CA ILE A 134 6.67 17.13 1.90
C ILE A 134 6.91 18.21 2.95
N THR A 135 6.46 18.02 4.20
CA THR A 135 6.60 19.05 5.24
C THR A 135 7.83 18.84 6.12
N THR A 136 8.45 17.67 6.10
CA THR A 136 9.53 17.31 7.03
C THR A 136 10.86 17.14 6.32
N PHE A 137 11.87 17.91 6.72
CA PHE A 137 13.21 17.93 6.08
C PHE A 137 14.35 17.48 7.00
N ASN A 138 14.02 16.84 8.12
CA ASN A 138 14.96 16.28 9.07
C ASN A 138 14.61 14.81 9.35
N PHE A 139 15.56 13.89 9.18
CA PHE A 139 15.32 12.46 9.39
C PHE A 139 14.83 12.14 10.80
N GLY A 140 15.33 12.81 11.85
CA GLY A 140 14.87 12.57 13.21
C GLY A 140 13.39 12.93 13.42
N THR A 141 12.95 14.05 12.83
CA THR A 141 11.55 14.48 12.85
C THR A 141 10.68 13.60 11.95
N LEU A 142 11.20 13.22 10.78
CA LEU A 142 10.52 12.37 9.81
C LEU A 142 10.10 11.03 10.43
N VAL A 143 11.01 10.40 11.17
CA VAL A 143 10.76 9.11 11.84
C VAL A 143 9.64 9.22 12.87
N ARG A 144 9.57 10.33 13.61
CA ARG A 144 8.52 10.57 14.61
C ARG A 144 7.17 10.79 13.96
N TYR A 145 7.12 11.55 12.87
CA TYR A 145 5.87 11.90 12.22
C TYR A 145 5.32 10.77 11.36
N LYS A 146 6.17 9.90 10.78
CA LYS A 146 5.72 8.71 10.05
C LYS A 146 5.29 7.55 10.96
N ALA A 147 5.68 7.54 12.23
CA ALA A 147 5.33 6.49 13.21
C ALA A 147 3.83 6.12 13.23
N PRO A 148 2.86 7.06 13.20
CA PRO A 148 1.45 6.70 13.09
C PRO A 148 1.07 6.12 11.71
N ALA A 149 1.76 6.48 10.63
CA ALA A 149 1.38 6.08 9.27
C ALA A 149 1.93 4.71 8.86
N VAL A 150 3.09 4.31 9.39
CA VAL A 150 3.78 3.04 9.07
C VAL A 150 2.94 1.79 9.40
N PRO A 151 2.22 1.70 10.54
CA PRO A 151 1.36 0.55 10.84
C PRO A 151 0.29 0.32 9.76
N PHE A 152 -0.30 1.39 9.22
CA PHE A 152 -1.31 1.29 8.17
C PHE A 152 -0.71 0.84 6.84
N LEU A 153 0.53 1.24 6.55
CA LEU A 153 1.28 0.73 5.40
C LEU A 153 1.55 -0.77 5.52
N TRP A 154 1.96 -1.25 6.70
CA TRP A 154 2.12 -2.69 6.94
C TRP A 154 0.81 -3.45 6.76
N ILE A 155 -0.28 -2.98 7.37
CA ILE A 155 -1.62 -3.59 7.20
C ILE A 155 -2.01 -3.62 5.72
N PHE A 156 -1.79 -2.53 4.99
CA PHE A 156 -2.05 -2.49 3.54
C PHE A 156 -1.25 -3.55 2.79
N ILE A 157 0.06 -3.67 3.05
CA ILE A 157 0.93 -4.70 2.45
C ILE A 157 0.41 -6.11 2.78
N PHE A 158 0.05 -6.37 4.03
CA PHE A 158 -0.52 -7.66 4.45
C PHE A 158 -1.85 -7.97 3.76
N LEU A 159 -2.73 -6.99 3.59
CA LEU A 159 -4.01 -7.15 2.88
C LEU A 159 -3.78 -7.44 1.38
N LEU A 160 -2.82 -6.76 0.75
CA LEU A 160 -2.44 -7.06 -0.63
C LEU A 160 -1.98 -8.50 -0.79
N LEU A 161 -1.11 -8.98 0.10
CA LEU A 161 -0.57 -10.33 0.07
C LEU A 161 -1.62 -11.40 0.41
N SER A 162 -2.46 -11.18 1.44
CA SER A 162 -3.49 -12.13 1.89
C SER A 162 -4.67 -12.29 0.93
N SER A 163 -4.99 -11.24 0.16
CA SER A 163 -6.00 -11.30 -0.91
C SER A 163 -5.67 -12.35 -2.00
N THR A 164 -4.46 -12.92 -1.98
CA THR A 164 -4.10 -14.07 -2.80
C THR A 164 -4.54 -15.38 -2.12
N ASN A 165 -5.71 -15.88 -2.54
CA ASN A 165 -6.08 -17.30 -2.47
C ASN A 165 -6.10 -17.99 -1.09
N LEU A 166 -6.22 -17.29 0.04
CA LEU A 166 -6.35 -17.98 1.33
C LEU A 166 -7.69 -18.72 1.45
N LYS A 167 -8.80 -18.08 1.03
CA LYS A 167 -10.14 -18.69 0.98
C LYS A 167 -10.17 -19.88 0.02
N GLU A 168 -9.65 -19.70 -1.19
CA GLU A 168 -9.54 -20.79 -2.17
C GLU A 168 -8.64 -21.93 -1.68
N ARG A 169 -7.52 -21.65 -0.99
CA ARG A 169 -6.64 -22.69 -0.45
C ARG A 169 -7.28 -23.45 0.70
N PHE A 170 -8.03 -22.77 1.57
CA PHE A 170 -8.79 -23.43 2.64
C PHE A 170 -9.93 -24.26 2.06
N GLU A 171 -10.71 -23.73 1.12
CA GLU A 171 -11.76 -24.47 0.43
C GLU A 171 -11.19 -25.68 -0.33
N ARG A 172 -10.07 -25.53 -1.05
CA ARG A 172 -9.38 -26.66 -1.71
C ARG A 172 -8.84 -27.70 -0.73
N ARG A 173 -8.29 -27.30 0.42
CA ARG A 173 -7.79 -28.24 1.45
C ARG A 173 -8.91 -28.96 2.18
N SER A 174 -10.02 -28.27 2.46
CA SER A 174 -11.20 -28.87 3.08
C SER A 174 -11.91 -29.80 2.11
N ALA A 175 -12.07 -29.39 0.84
CA ALA A 175 -12.59 -30.23 -0.22
C ALA A 175 -11.69 -31.46 -0.46
N GLY A 176 -10.37 -31.29 -0.53
CA GLY A 176 -9.42 -32.39 -0.70
C GLY A 176 -9.49 -33.43 0.42
N ARG A 177 -9.55 -33.00 1.69
CA ARG A 177 -9.72 -33.92 2.83
C ARG A 177 -11.08 -34.61 2.85
N LEU A 178 -12.15 -33.92 2.45
CA LEU A 178 -13.47 -34.53 2.29
C LEU A 178 -13.46 -35.58 1.18
N VAL A 179 -12.83 -35.29 0.04
CA VAL A 179 -12.68 -36.26 -1.06
C VAL A 179 -11.92 -37.49 -0.60
N GLU A 180 -10.80 -37.31 0.10
CA GLU A 180 -9.97 -38.40 0.62
C GLU A 180 -10.72 -39.24 1.66
N PHE A 181 -11.40 -38.60 2.61
CA PHE A 181 -12.23 -39.27 3.61
C PHE A 181 -13.43 -40.02 3.01
N LEU A 182 -14.05 -39.47 1.96
CA LEU A 182 -15.18 -40.09 1.30
C LEU A 182 -14.73 -41.22 0.35
N SER A 183 -13.57 -41.07 -0.30
CA SER A 183 -12.96 -42.10 -1.16
C SER A 183 -12.61 -43.37 -0.39
N ASP A 184 -12.24 -43.24 0.89
CA ASP A 184 -11.91 -44.37 1.77
C ASP A 184 -13.15 -45.17 2.21
N ARG A 185 -14.37 -44.62 2.05
CA ARG A 185 -15.64 -45.23 2.52
C ARG A 185 -16.53 -45.86 1.44
N ASN A 186 -15.98 -46.27 0.30
CA ASN A 186 -16.63 -46.85 -0.91
C ASN A 186 -17.02 -45.86 -2.02
N ASN A 187 -17.11 -46.41 -3.25
CA ASN A 187 -17.30 -45.80 -4.58
C ASN A 187 -18.44 -44.78 -4.77
N THR A 188 -19.22 -44.44 -3.75
CA THR A 188 -20.32 -43.45 -3.80
C THR A 188 -19.86 -42.00 -3.67
N ALA A 189 -18.61 -41.76 -3.23
CA ALA A 189 -18.05 -40.44 -3.01
C ALA A 189 -18.01 -39.53 -4.26
N LEU A 190 -17.74 -40.13 -5.43
CA LEU A 190 -17.66 -39.44 -6.71
C LEU A 190 -19.00 -38.84 -7.16
N ILE A 191 -20.11 -39.48 -6.78
CA ILE A 191 -21.46 -39.03 -7.13
C ILE A 191 -21.85 -37.82 -6.28
N ILE A 192 -21.53 -37.83 -4.99
CA ILE A 192 -21.94 -36.77 -4.04
C ILE A 192 -21.26 -35.43 -4.36
N ILE A 193 -19.98 -35.45 -4.75
CA ILE A 193 -19.24 -34.22 -5.09
C ILE A 193 -19.77 -33.60 -6.40
N ARG A 194 -20.17 -34.44 -7.37
CA ARG A 194 -20.77 -33.98 -8.63
C ARG A 194 -22.16 -33.37 -8.43
N TYR A 195 -22.90 -33.83 -7.42
CA TYR A 195 -24.24 -33.32 -7.08
C TYR A 195 -24.23 -32.13 -6.11
N ALA A 196 -23.25 -32.01 -5.22
CA ALA A 196 -23.22 -30.96 -4.19
C ALA A 196 -22.77 -29.58 -4.71
N HIS A 197 -22.09 -29.49 -5.86
CA HIS A 197 -21.59 -28.22 -6.41
C HIS A 197 -21.81 -28.12 -7.94
N PRO A 198 -23.07 -27.96 -8.41
CA PRO A 198 -23.41 -27.97 -9.83
C PRO A 198 -22.87 -26.76 -10.63
N SER A 199 -22.37 -25.72 -9.97
CA SER A 199 -21.95 -24.46 -10.62
C SER A 199 -20.43 -24.33 -10.83
N CYS A 200 -19.63 -25.35 -10.48
CA CYS A 200 -18.18 -25.24 -10.46
C CYS A 200 -17.54 -25.88 -11.71
N PRO A 201 -16.83 -25.12 -12.57
CA PRO A 201 -16.24 -25.66 -13.79
C PRO A 201 -15.11 -26.67 -13.49
N GLU A 202 -15.10 -27.80 -14.22
CA GLU A 202 -14.14 -28.92 -14.10
C GLU A 202 -12.67 -28.47 -14.19
N SER A 203 -12.38 -27.35 -14.85
CA SER A 203 -11.02 -26.79 -14.95
C SER A 203 -10.42 -26.32 -13.62
N ARG A 204 -11.23 -26.27 -12.54
CA ARG A 204 -10.82 -25.74 -11.23
C ARG A 204 -10.15 -26.78 -10.31
N TYR A 205 -10.21 -28.08 -10.63
CA TYR A 205 -9.63 -29.17 -9.83
C TYR A 205 -8.85 -30.17 -10.69
N PRO A 206 -7.64 -29.83 -11.18
CA PRO A 206 -6.83 -30.74 -11.99
C PRO A 206 -6.45 -32.02 -11.24
N ASP A 207 -6.31 -31.97 -9.91
CA ASP A 207 -5.92 -33.11 -9.07
C ASP A 207 -7.02 -34.19 -8.96
N LEU A 208 -8.27 -33.86 -9.32
CA LEU A 208 -9.37 -34.83 -9.33
C LEU A 208 -9.35 -35.72 -10.58
N LYS A 209 -8.63 -35.36 -11.65
CA LYS A 209 -8.54 -36.18 -12.88
C LYS A 209 -8.00 -37.59 -12.63
N LYS A 210 -7.21 -37.81 -11.57
CA LYS A 210 -6.65 -39.13 -11.27
C LYS A 210 -7.67 -40.13 -10.70
N TYR A 211 -8.87 -39.66 -10.36
CA TYR A 211 -9.96 -40.46 -9.78
C TYR A 211 -11.15 -40.65 -10.73
N PHE A 212 -11.05 -40.16 -11.98
CA PHE A 212 -12.01 -40.37 -13.08
C PHE A 212 -11.33 -41.18 -14.19
#